data_AF-A0A9W8ELG8-F1
#
_entry.id   AF-A0A9W8ELG8-F1
#
_cell.length_a   1.000
_cell.length_b   1.000
_cell.length_c   1.000
_cell.angle_alpha   90.00
_cell.angle_beta   90.00
_cell.angle_gamma   90.00
#
_symmetry.space_group_name_H-M   'P 1'
#
loop_
_entity.id
_entity.type
_entity.pdbx_description
1 polymer ?
#
loop_
_entity_poly.entity_id
_entity_poly.type
_entity_poly.pdbx_seq_one_letter_code
_entity_poly.pdbx_strand_id
1 'polypeptide(L)'
;MPFGQLVIGPPGSGKTTYCRGVQQFLNALGRKTIVVNLDPANDNMPYECAVNIEDLITLEDAMDTYQLGPNGGMVYCIEYLEKNMEWLMGQLKTYADGGYYFIFDCPGQVELYTHNQSIKTVVQRLEKQNYRLACVHLVDSSYCTEASRFISVLLLSLTTMSMLEMPHVNVLSKIDLLEQMGELDFSLEYYTSVMDLDYLLFHLNEREPSRRFSELNKVVCGLVEDYSLVGFSTLCISDKHSVASLLKEIDKANGYIFGALTEGNESILMAANSTDLLSEARDAQMRYEALKGGGSRASSLDSELAKLKIVEHGQGRAE
;
A
#
# COMPACT_ATOMS: atom_id res chain seq x y z
N MET A 1 6.42 10.11 21.15
CA MET A 1 6.30 10.53 19.74
C MET A 1 5.60 9.41 18.99
N PRO A 2 4.39 9.64 18.47
CA PRO A 2 3.64 8.63 17.71
C PRO A 2 4.26 8.41 16.33
N PHE A 3 4.30 7.15 15.90
CA PHE A 3 4.70 6.78 14.54
C PHE A 3 3.53 6.09 13.84
N GLY A 4 3.45 6.22 12.53
CA GLY A 4 2.37 5.58 11.78
C GLY A 4 2.54 5.60 10.28
N GLN A 5 1.48 5.12 9.63
CA GLN A 5 1.34 5.10 8.18
C GLN A 5 -0.03 5.60 7.75
N LEU A 6 -0.04 6.42 6.69
CA LEU A 6 -1.25 6.87 6.00
C LEU A 6 -1.47 5.98 4.77
N VAL A 7 -2.44 5.08 4.82
CA VAL A 7 -2.68 4.09 3.75
C VAL A 7 -3.67 4.67 2.74
N ILE A 8 -3.19 4.89 1.52
CA ILE A 8 -3.99 5.48 0.44
C ILE A 8 -3.87 4.63 -0.83
N GLY A 9 -4.69 4.98 -1.82
CA GLY A 9 -4.65 4.38 -3.15
C GLY A 9 -6.03 4.15 -3.73
N PRO A 10 -6.11 3.83 -5.04
CA PRO A 10 -7.37 3.71 -5.75
C PRO A 10 -8.34 2.67 -5.13
N PRO A 11 -9.63 2.72 -5.47
CA PRO A 11 -10.57 1.68 -5.07
C PRO A 11 -10.09 0.32 -5.59
N GLY A 12 -10.19 -0.72 -4.76
CA GLY A 12 -9.75 -2.06 -5.11
C GLY A 12 -8.24 -2.33 -4.96
N SER A 13 -7.39 -1.34 -4.66
CA SER A 13 -5.94 -1.58 -4.46
C SER A 13 -5.59 -2.42 -3.23
N GLY A 14 -6.55 -2.70 -2.34
CA GLY A 14 -6.38 -3.59 -1.20
C GLY A 14 -6.06 -2.92 0.14
N LYS A 15 -6.30 -1.60 0.29
CA LYS A 15 -6.05 -0.82 1.52
C LYS A 15 -6.55 -1.48 2.81
N THR A 16 -7.85 -1.77 2.90
CA THR A 16 -8.44 -2.40 4.09
C THR A 16 -7.89 -3.80 4.35
N THR A 17 -7.54 -4.56 3.31
CA THR A 17 -6.87 -5.87 3.46
C THR A 17 -5.44 -5.71 3.98
N TYR A 18 -4.71 -4.71 3.47
CA TYR A 18 -3.39 -4.34 3.96
C TYR A 18 -3.43 -3.92 5.43
N CYS A 19 -4.34 -3.01 5.81
CA CYS A 19 -4.51 -2.54 7.18
C CYS A 19 -4.74 -3.71 8.15
N ARG A 20 -5.61 -4.65 7.78
CA ARG A 20 -5.83 -5.90 8.55
C ARG A 20 -4.55 -6.73 8.68
N GLY A 21 -3.93 -7.06 7.55
CA GLY A 21 -2.77 -7.98 7.53
C GLY A 21 -1.58 -7.40 8.29
N VAL A 22 -1.31 -6.12 8.11
CA VAL A 22 -0.23 -5.42 8.82
C VAL A 22 -0.52 -5.26 10.31
N GLN A 23 -1.76 -4.93 10.70
CA GLN A 23 -2.12 -4.89 12.13
C GLN A 23 -1.88 -6.25 12.81
N GLN A 24 -2.32 -7.34 12.18
CA GLN A 24 -2.08 -8.70 12.69
C GLN A 24 -0.59 -9.04 12.77
N PHE A 25 0.17 -8.70 11.72
CA PHE A 25 1.60 -8.96 11.66
C PHE A 25 2.38 -8.19 12.74
N LEU A 26 2.11 -6.89 12.89
CA LEU A 26 2.77 -6.05 13.90
C LEU A 26 2.43 -6.47 15.33
N ASN A 27 1.16 -6.79 15.59
CA ASN A 27 0.74 -7.28 16.91
C ASN A 27 1.40 -8.64 17.23
N ALA A 28 1.57 -9.53 16.25
CA ALA A 28 2.30 -10.79 16.43
C ALA A 28 3.79 -10.59 16.75
N LEU A 29 4.38 -9.49 16.30
CA LEU A 29 5.74 -9.06 16.65
C LEU A 29 5.81 -8.31 18.00
N GLY A 30 4.69 -8.14 18.70
CA GLY A 30 4.63 -7.41 19.97
C GLY A 30 4.56 -5.88 19.82
N ARG A 31 4.45 -5.36 18.59
CA ARG A 31 4.28 -3.93 18.34
C ARG A 31 2.81 -3.57 18.47
N LYS A 32 2.46 -2.91 19.57
CA LYS A 32 1.10 -2.40 19.83
C LYS A 32 0.65 -1.50 18.69
N THR A 33 -0.40 -1.91 17.98
CA THR A 33 -0.84 -1.23 16.76
C THR A 33 -2.35 -1.00 16.77
N ILE A 34 -2.78 0.18 16.35
CA ILE A 34 -4.20 0.49 16.12
C ILE A 34 -4.47 0.88 14.67
N VAL A 35 -5.69 0.60 14.22
CA VAL A 35 -6.21 1.09 12.94
C VAL A 35 -7.21 2.21 13.20
N VAL A 36 -7.04 3.32 12.50
CA VAL A 36 -7.91 4.50 12.48
C VAL A 36 -8.58 4.51 11.11
N ASN A 37 -9.91 4.30 11.07
CA ASN A 37 -10.67 4.33 9.83
C ASN A 37 -11.09 5.78 9.52
N LEU A 38 -10.60 6.30 8.40
CA LEU A 38 -10.98 7.59 7.85
C LEU A 38 -11.86 7.45 6.60
N ASP A 39 -12.23 6.23 6.20
CA ASP A 39 -13.14 5.96 5.10
C ASP A 39 -14.60 5.82 5.60
N PRO A 40 -15.46 6.84 5.39
CA PRO A 40 -16.86 6.81 5.83
C PRO A 40 -17.77 5.92 4.96
N ALA A 41 -17.22 5.24 3.93
CA ALA A 41 -17.95 4.29 3.09
C ALA A 41 -17.53 2.82 3.36
N ASN A 42 -16.85 2.55 4.46
CA ASN A 42 -16.29 1.24 4.78
C ASN A 42 -17.20 0.43 5.72
N ASP A 43 -18.36 0.02 5.20
CA ASP A 43 -19.43 -0.63 5.98
C ASP A 43 -19.06 -2.00 6.59
N ASN A 44 -18.01 -2.66 6.07
CA ASN A 44 -17.63 -4.02 6.45
C ASN A 44 -16.13 -4.12 6.78
N MET A 45 -15.70 -3.46 7.87
CA MET A 45 -14.33 -3.55 8.36
C MET A 45 -14.01 -4.95 8.91
N PRO A 46 -13.02 -5.68 8.34
CA PRO A 46 -12.66 -7.02 8.78
C PRO A 46 -11.68 -7.04 9.97
N TYR A 47 -11.57 -5.93 10.71
CA TYR A 47 -10.65 -5.73 11.82
C TYR A 47 -11.25 -4.85 12.91
N GLU A 48 -10.67 -4.90 14.11
CA GLU A 48 -11.01 -3.99 15.20
C GLU A 48 -10.45 -2.59 14.90
N CYS A 49 -11.37 -1.66 14.67
CA CYS A 49 -11.07 -0.25 14.44
C CYS A 49 -11.08 0.48 15.79
N ALA A 50 -9.98 1.16 16.12
CA ALA A 50 -9.84 1.86 17.38
C ALA A 50 -10.51 3.25 17.37
N VAL A 51 -10.58 3.87 16.19
CA VAL A 51 -11.18 5.18 15.95
C VAL A 51 -11.80 5.15 14.56
N ASN A 52 -13.12 5.35 14.47
CA ASN A 52 -13.86 5.35 13.22
C ASN A 52 -14.46 6.73 12.92
N ILE A 53 -14.25 7.25 11.71
CA ILE A 53 -14.83 8.54 11.27
C ILE A 53 -16.36 8.54 11.34
N GLU A 54 -17.02 7.39 11.22
CA GLU A 54 -18.48 7.29 11.34
C GLU A 54 -19.01 7.72 12.71
N ASP A 55 -18.19 7.63 13.76
CA ASP A 55 -18.55 8.13 15.10
C ASP A 55 -18.63 9.68 15.14
N LEU A 56 -18.05 10.35 14.14
CA LEU A 56 -18.12 11.80 13.93
C LEU A 56 -19.17 12.16 12.86
N ILE A 57 -19.14 11.49 11.71
CA ILE A 57 -20.04 11.75 10.58
C ILE A 57 -20.14 10.51 9.68
N THR A 58 -21.37 10.12 9.34
CA THR A 58 -21.63 9.05 8.36
C THR A 58 -21.80 9.61 6.95
N LEU A 59 -21.50 8.80 5.94
CA LEU A 59 -21.74 9.19 4.54
C LEU A 59 -23.23 9.42 4.27
N GLU A 60 -24.10 8.58 4.82
CA GLU A 60 -25.56 8.69 4.68
C GLU A 60 -26.07 10.04 5.24
N ASP A 61 -25.66 10.41 6.46
CA ASP A 61 -26.07 11.68 7.07
C ASP A 61 -25.63 12.88 6.23
N ALA A 62 -24.42 12.84 5.67
CA ALA A 62 -23.90 13.89 4.80
C ALA A 62 -24.69 13.99 3.49
N MET A 63 -25.02 12.86 2.88
CA MET A 63 -25.80 12.81 1.64
C MET A 63 -27.22 13.32 1.83
N ASP A 64 -27.92 12.87 2.88
CA ASP A 64 -29.30 13.22 3.14
C ASP A 64 -29.47 14.68 3.57
N THR A 65 -28.59 15.16 4.45
CA THR A 65 -28.66 16.53 4.98
C THR A 65 -28.38 17.58 3.92
N TYR A 66 -27.36 17.34 3.07
CA TYR A 66 -26.88 18.30 2.09
C TYR A 66 -27.31 18.00 0.66
N GLN A 67 -28.13 16.97 0.45
CA GLN A 67 -28.60 16.51 -0.88
C GLN A 67 -27.43 16.25 -1.84
N LEU A 68 -26.38 15.62 -1.32
CA LEU A 68 -25.16 15.31 -2.08
C LEU A 68 -25.23 13.90 -2.67
N GLY A 69 -24.60 13.73 -3.83
CA GLY A 69 -24.29 12.38 -4.33
C GLY A 69 -23.13 11.75 -3.55
N PRO A 70 -22.85 10.44 -3.73
CA PRO A 70 -21.85 9.71 -2.95
C PRO A 70 -20.47 10.36 -2.92
N ASN A 71 -19.94 10.78 -4.08
CA ASN A 71 -18.63 11.45 -4.13
C ASN A 71 -18.63 12.82 -3.42
N GLY A 72 -19.74 13.56 -3.50
CA GLY A 72 -19.88 14.83 -2.80
C GLY A 72 -19.98 14.63 -1.28
N GLY A 73 -20.70 13.59 -0.84
CA GLY A 73 -20.77 13.17 0.55
C GLY A 73 -19.40 12.78 1.11
N MET A 74 -18.59 12.03 0.36
CA MET A 74 -17.23 11.66 0.74
C MET A 74 -16.35 12.90 0.97
N VAL A 75 -16.35 13.85 0.02
CA VAL A 75 -15.61 15.11 0.16
C VAL A 75 -16.07 15.87 1.41
N TYR A 76 -17.39 15.98 1.61
CA TYR A 76 -17.95 16.65 2.77
C TYR A 76 -17.51 15.99 4.09
N CYS A 77 -17.52 14.66 4.19
CA CYS A 77 -17.11 13.95 5.40
C CYS A 77 -15.66 14.28 5.78
N ILE A 78 -14.75 14.33 4.81
CA ILE A 78 -13.35 14.67 5.05
C ILE A 78 -13.17 16.16 5.38
N GLU A 79 -13.90 17.06 4.73
CA GLU A 79 -13.91 18.49 5.09
C GLU A 79 -14.48 18.70 6.51
N TYR A 80 -15.46 17.90 6.91
CA TYR A 80 -16.03 17.92 8.25
C TYR A 80 -15.02 17.42 9.29
N LEU A 81 -14.29 16.33 8.99
CA LEU A 81 -13.18 15.87 9.82
C LEU A 81 -12.10 16.95 10.00
N GLU A 82 -11.71 17.63 8.92
CA GLU A 82 -10.72 18.71 8.95
C GLU A 82 -11.14 19.87 9.88
N LYS A 83 -12.45 20.20 9.89
CA LYS A 83 -13.01 21.21 10.79
C LYS A 83 -13.11 20.75 12.24
N ASN A 84 -13.17 19.44 12.48
CA ASN A 84 -13.32 18.82 13.80
C ASN A 84 -12.06 18.06 14.25
N MET A 85 -10.88 18.59 13.93
CA MET A 85 -9.61 17.92 14.24
C MET A 85 -9.37 17.69 15.73
N GLU A 86 -9.94 18.53 16.61
CA GLU A 86 -9.88 18.34 18.05
C GLU A 86 -10.54 17.03 18.49
N TRP A 87 -11.60 16.60 17.81
CA TRP A 87 -12.22 15.30 18.05
C TRP A 87 -11.24 14.17 17.73
N LEU A 88 -10.63 14.19 16.53
CA LEU A 88 -9.66 13.17 16.13
C LEU A 88 -8.47 13.14 17.10
N MET A 89 -7.90 14.30 17.42
CA MET A 89 -6.79 14.41 18.37
C MET A 89 -7.15 13.86 19.76
N GLY A 90 -8.40 14.07 20.21
CA GLY A 90 -8.92 13.51 21.46
C GLY A 90 -8.95 11.99 21.45
N GLN A 91 -9.42 11.39 20.36
CA GLN A 91 -9.47 9.93 20.18
C GLN A 91 -8.07 9.30 20.12
N LEU A 92 -7.13 9.94 19.41
CA LEU A 92 -5.78 9.41 19.24
C LEU A 92 -4.91 9.52 20.51
N LYS A 93 -5.21 10.48 21.39
CA LYS A 93 -4.37 10.81 22.56
C LYS A 93 -4.07 9.62 23.47
N THR A 94 -5.09 8.84 23.83
CA THR A 94 -4.94 7.68 24.73
C THR A 94 -3.96 6.65 24.15
N TYR A 95 -4.00 6.44 22.83
CA TYR A 95 -3.12 5.51 22.14
C TYR A 95 -1.71 6.09 21.93
N ALA A 96 -1.61 7.41 21.72
CA ALA A 96 -0.34 8.10 21.60
C ALA A 96 0.46 8.01 22.91
N ASP A 97 -0.21 8.23 24.04
CA ASP A 97 0.38 8.11 25.38
C ASP A 97 0.74 6.65 25.71
N GLY A 98 -0.01 5.69 25.17
CA GLY A 98 0.24 4.25 25.30
C GLY A 98 1.36 3.69 24.40
N GLY A 99 1.98 4.53 23.56
CA GLY A 99 3.08 4.14 22.67
C GLY A 99 2.64 3.25 21.49
N TYR A 100 1.40 3.39 21.02
CA TYR A 100 0.90 2.61 19.89
C TYR A 100 1.46 3.11 18.55
N TYR A 101 1.55 2.19 17.59
CA TYR A 101 1.74 2.48 16.17
C TYR A 101 0.39 2.70 15.48
N PHE A 102 0.33 3.68 14.59
CA PHE A 102 -0.92 4.12 13.96
C PHE A 102 -0.98 3.71 12.50
N ILE A 103 -2.09 3.08 12.09
CA ILE A 103 -2.41 2.80 10.69
C ILE A 103 -3.68 3.56 10.37
N PHE A 104 -3.62 4.55 9.48
CA PHE A 104 -4.78 5.27 9.01
C PHE A 104 -5.27 4.62 7.71
N ASP A 105 -6.45 3.98 7.73
CA ASP A 105 -7.12 3.47 6.52
C ASP A 105 -7.93 4.61 5.91
N CYS A 106 -7.53 5.08 4.74
CA CYS A 106 -8.11 6.27 4.12
C CYS A 106 -9.04 5.92 2.95
N PRO A 107 -9.97 6.83 2.58
CA PRO A 107 -10.89 6.65 1.46
C PRO A 107 -10.26 6.17 0.16
N GLY A 108 -10.99 5.38 -0.62
CA GLY A 108 -10.49 4.89 -1.93
C GLY A 108 -10.44 5.92 -3.06
N GLN A 109 -11.19 7.02 -2.94
CA GLN A 109 -11.36 8.01 -3.99
C GLN A 109 -10.09 8.85 -4.14
N VAL A 110 -9.43 8.75 -5.30
CA VAL A 110 -8.13 9.38 -5.57
C VAL A 110 -8.22 10.92 -5.62
N GLU A 111 -9.41 11.44 -5.91
CA GLU A 111 -9.70 12.87 -5.97
C GLU A 111 -9.48 13.56 -4.61
N LEU A 112 -9.65 12.81 -3.51
CA LEU A 112 -9.43 13.30 -2.15
C LEU A 112 -7.96 13.60 -1.84
N TYR A 113 -7.03 13.01 -2.59
CA TYR A 113 -5.58 13.21 -2.43
C TYR A 113 -4.98 14.10 -3.51
N THR A 114 -5.67 14.27 -4.63
CA THR A 114 -5.15 14.97 -5.82
C THR A 114 -5.78 16.35 -6.06
N HIS A 115 -7.02 16.58 -5.62
CA HIS A 115 -7.75 17.83 -5.88
C HIS A 115 -8.23 18.52 -4.60
N ASN A 116 -8.51 17.75 -3.54
CA ASN A 116 -8.94 18.27 -2.25
C ASN A 116 -7.75 18.42 -1.28
N GLN A 117 -7.75 19.49 -0.48
CA GLN A 117 -6.66 19.82 0.47
C GLN A 117 -6.91 19.34 1.90
N SER A 118 -8.09 18.77 2.19
CA SER A 118 -8.50 18.43 3.55
C SER A 118 -7.66 17.30 4.13
N ILE A 119 -7.39 16.23 3.37
CA ILE A 119 -6.46 15.17 3.84
C ILE A 119 -5.07 15.74 4.13
N LYS A 120 -4.52 16.57 3.22
CA LYS A 120 -3.23 17.22 3.44
C LYS A 120 -3.24 18.05 4.72
N THR A 121 -4.29 18.82 4.96
CA THR A 121 -4.44 19.66 6.15
C THR A 121 -4.57 18.84 7.43
N VAL A 122 -5.31 17.73 7.39
CA VAL A 122 -5.43 16.76 8.49
C VAL A 122 -4.05 16.21 8.84
N VAL A 123 -3.30 15.73 7.84
CA VAL A 123 -1.95 15.19 8.01
C VAL A 123 -1.00 16.24 8.58
N GLN A 124 -0.96 17.45 8.02
CA GLN A 124 -0.12 18.55 8.53
C GLN A 124 -0.44 18.92 9.98
N ARG A 125 -1.72 18.83 10.39
CA ARG A 125 -2.12 19.06 11.78
C ARG A 125 -1.65 17.92 12.70
N LEU A 126 -1.68 16.66 12.25
CA LEU A 126 -1.09 15.54 12.99
C LEU A 126 0.43 15.70 13.14
N GLU A 127 1.14 16.09 12.08
CA GLU A 127 2.59 16.34 12.11
C GLU A 127 2.97 17.47 13.07
N LYS A 128 2.17 18.55 13.12
CA LYS A 128 2.34 19.63 14.12
C LYS A 128 2.19 19.13 15.57
N GLN A 129 1.50 18.01 15.77
CA GLN A 129 1.37 17.33 17.06
C GLN A 129 2.44 16.25 17.26
N ASN A 130 3.51 16.31 16.46
CA ASN A 130 4.70 15.45 16.54
C ASN A 130 4.43 13.98 16.19
N TYR A 131 3.40 13.71 15.37
CA TYR A 131 3.22 12.43 14.70
C TYR A 131 4.20 12.32 13.54
N ARG A 132 4.90 11.18 13.45
CA ARG A 132 5.78 10.88 12.33
C ARG A 132 5.13 9.83 11.43
N LEU A 133 4.66 10.28 10.27
CA LEU A 133 3.88 9.46 9.35
C LEU A 133 4.63 9.27 8.03
N ALA A 134 4.45 8.11 7.41
CA ALA A 134 4.78 7.88 6.01
C ALA A 134 3.50 7.50 5.25
N CYS A 135 3.37 7.96 4.02
CA CYS A 135 2.31 7.54 3.14
C CYS A 135 2.64 6.19 2.51
N VAL A 136 1.71 5.24 2.60
CA VAL A 136 1.77 3.96 1.90
C VAL A 136 0.74 4.02 0.78
N HIS A 137 1.21 4.23 -0.44
CA HIS A 137 0.36 4.35 -1.62
C HIS A 137 0.26 3.02 -2.32
N LEU A 138 -0.86 2.31 -2.10
CA LEU A 138 -1.12 1.01 -2.70
C LEU A 138 -1.70 1.16 -4.11
N VAL A 139 -1.08 0.48 -5.06
CA VAL A 139 -1.55 0.33 -6.43
C VAL A 139 -1.65 -1.15 -6.77
N ASP A 140 -2.75 -1.54 -7.41
CA ASP A 140 -2.96 -2.92 -7.84
C ASP A 140 -1.93 -3.33 -8.91
N SER A 141 -1.22 -4.44 -8.70
CA SER A 141 -0.21 -4.90 -9.66
C SER A 141 -0.77 -5.23 -11.05
N SER A 142 -2.08 -5.47 -11.19
CA SER A 142 -2.74 -5.65 -12.50
C SER A 142 -2.55 -4.47 -13.46
N TYR A 143 -2.22 -3.27 -12.97
CA TYR A 143 -1.89 -2.14 -13.84
C TYR A 143 -0.54 -2.29 -14.57
N CYS A 144 0.32 -3.21 -14.12
CA CYS A 144 1.57 -3.54 -14.80
C CYS A 144 1.36 -4.35 -16.08
N THR A 145 0.19 -4.98 -16.30
CA THR A 145 -0.05 -5.84 -17.47
C THR A 145 -0.14 -5.07 -18.80
N GLU A 146 -0.22 -3.74 -18.76
CA GLU A 146 -0.26 -2.90 -19.95
C GLU A 146 0.52 -1.60 -19.74
N ALA A 147 1.39 -1.26 -20.70
CA ALA A 147 2.21 -0.05 -20.66
C ALA A 147 1.43 1.25 -20.38
N SER A 148 0.29 1.45 -21.03
CA SER A 148 -0.54 2.68 -20.87
C SER A 148 -1.16 2.79 -19.48
N ARG A 149 -1.57 1.66 -18.90
CA ARG A 149 -2.06 1.59 -17.52
C ARG A 149 -0.95 1.88 -16.53
N PHE A 150 0.24 1.34 -16.77
CA PHE A 150 1.40 1.59 -15.92
C PHE A 150 1.82 3.07 -15.94
N ILE A 151 1.88 3.73 -17.10
CA ILE A 151 2.12 5.19 -17.18
C ILE A 151 1.09 5.98 -16.36
N SER A 152 -0.18 5.59 -16.44
CA SER A 152 -1.26 6.27 -15.69
C SER A 152 -1.02 6.15 -14.17
N VAL A 153 -0.56 4.99 -13.71
CA VAL A 153 -0.15 4.75 -12.33
C VAL A 153 1.04 5.61 -11.94
N LEU A 154 2.06 5.72 -12.79
CA LEU A 154 3.25 6.56 -12.53
C LEU A 154 2.87 8.03 -12.33
N LEU A 155 2.02 8.55 -13.21
CA LEU A 155 1.51 9.93 -13.11
C LEU A 155 0.63 10.13 -11.88
N LEU A 156 -0.22 9.17 -11.54
CA LEU A 156 -1.06 9.23 -10.34
C LEU A 156 -0.19 9.25 -9.07
N SER A 157 0.79 8.35 -8.99
CA SER A 157 1.73 8.29 -7.87
C SER A 157 2.51 9.59 -7.73
N LEU A 158 3.10 10.10 -8.82
CA LEU A 158 3.84 11.36 -8.81
C LEU A 158 2.95 12.54 -8.37
N THR A 159 1.73 12.61 -8.90
CA THR A 159 0.76 13.65 -8.54
C THR A 159 0.43 13.59 -7.04
N THR A 160 0.15 12.39 -6.53
CA THR A 160 -0.21 12.18 -5.12
C THR A 160 0.94 12.53 -4.19
N MET A 161 2.17 12.12 -4.53
CA MET A 161 3.38 12.49 -3.80
C MET A 161 3.58 14.01 -3.75
N SER A 162 3.41 14.69 -4.88
CA SER A 162 3.54 16.14 -4.96
C SER A 162 2.46 16.88 -4.17
N MET A 163 1.25 16.33 -4.09
CA MET A 163 0.13 17.00 -3.41
C MET A 163 0.19 16.81 -1.89
N LEU A 164 0.50 15.61 -1.41
CA LEU A 164 0.56 15.30 0.02
C LEU A 164 1.85 15.77 0.70
N GLU A 165 2.95 15.93 -0.04
CA GLU A 165 4.23 16.47 0.46
C GLU A 165 4.79 15.75 1.70
N MET A 166 4.61 14.42 1.77
CA MET A 166 5.10 13.59 2.88
C MET A 166 6.01 12.47 2.38
N PRO A 167 6.78 11.79 3.26
CA PRO A 167 7.54 10.61 2.86
C PRO A 167 6.59 9.55 2.29
N HIS A 168 6.84 9.10 1.06
CA HIS A 168 5.97 8.19 0.33
C HIS A 168 6.67 6.86 0.06
N VAL A 169 5.96 5.76 0.29
CA VAL A 169 6.31 4.41 -0.15
C VAL A 169 5.20 3.97 -1.11
N ASN A 170 5.48 3.95 -2.41
CA ASN A 170 4.54 3.38 -3.37
C ASN A 170 4.69 1.86 -3.38
N VAL A 171 3.56 1.16 -3.49
CA VAL A 171 3.52 -0.29 -3.33
C VAL A 171 2.67 -0.92 -4.42
N LEU A 172 3.22 -1.89 -5.13
CA LEU A 172 2.47 -2.79 -6.00
C LEU A 172 1.89 -3.93 -5.15
N SER A 173 0.58 -3.89 -4.94
CA SER A 173 -0.16 -4.88 -4.15
C SER A 173 -0.62 -6.08 -4.99
N LYS A 174 -0.98 -7.17 -4.30
CA LYS A 174 -1.51 -8.40 -4.91
C LYS A 174 -0.55 -9.03 -5.93
N ILE A 175 0.75 -8.93 -5.67
CA ILE A 175 1.78 -9.44 -6.59
C ILE A 175 1.61 -10.95 -6.86
N ASP A 176 1.01 -11.68 -5.92
CA ASP A 176 0.64 -13.10 -6.02
C ASP A 176 -0.41 -13.39 -7.10
N LEU A 177 -1.21 -12.39 -7.50
CA LEU A 177 -2.24 -12.55 -8.53
C LEU A 177 -1.71 -12.31 -9.94
N LEU A 178 -0.54 -11.67 -10.10
CA LEU A 178 0.01 -11.33 -11.42
C LEU A 178 0.14 -12.55 -12.35
N GLU A 179 0.50 -13.69 -11.79
CA GLU A 179 0.63 -14.95 -12.54
C GLU A 179 -0.67 -15.40 -13.20
N GLN A 180 -1.81 -15.11 -12.55
CA GLN A 180 -3.12 -15.44 -13.07
C GLN A 180 -3.58 -14.47 -14.16
N MET A 181 -2.90 -13.32 -14.29
CA MET A 181 -3.30 -12.21 -15.15
C MET A 181 -2.58 -12.17 -16.50
N GLY A 182 -1.55 -13.01 -16.69
CA GLY A 182 -0.86 -13.19 -17.97
C GLY A 182 0.64 -12.94 -17.87
N GLU A 183 1.31 -12.98 -19.03
CA GLU A 183 2.72 -12.61 -19.11
C GLU A 183 2.86 -11.09 -19.00
N LEU A 184 3.71 -10.63 -18.07
CA LEU A 184 4.13 -9.25 -18.01
C LEU A 184 5.00 -8.88 -19.20
N ASP A 185 4.79 -7.68 -19.75
CA ASP A 185 5.64 -7.11 -20.80
C ASP A 185 7.09 -6.87 -20.29
N PHE A 186 7.26 -6.62 -18.99
CA PHE A 186 8.56 -6.35 -18.34
C PHE A 186 8.79 -7.21 -17.08
N SER A 187 10.03 -7.25 -16.60
CA SER A 187 10.32 -7.87 -15.29
C SER A 187 9.75 -7.03 -14.15
N LEU A 188 9.50 -7.65 -13.00
CA LEU A 188 9.08 -6.91 -11.81
C LEU A 188 10.14 -5.89 -11.37
N GLU A 189 11.42 -6.20 -11.53
CA GLU A 189 12.53 -5.27 -11.27
C GLU A 189 12.40 -3.97 -12.09
N TYR A 190 11.92 -4.07 -13.33
CA TYR A 190 11.63 -2.90 -14.17
C TYR A 190 10.49 -2.05 -13.58
N TYR A 191 9.34 -2.66 -13.29
CA TYR A 191 8.19 -1.93 -12.74
C TYR A 191 8.45 -1.35 -11.35
N THR A 192 9.33 -1.97 -10.55
CA THR A 192 9.68 -1.49 -9.21
C THR A 192 10.72 -0.37 -9.23
N SER A 193 11.73 -0.49 -10.10
CA SER A 193 12.81 0.50 -10.17
C SER A 193 12.44 1.74 -10.98
N VAL A 194 11.54 1.59 -11.96
CA VAL A 194 11.08 2.69 -12.83
C VAL A 194 12.26 3.46 -13.44
N MET A 195 13.32 2.73 -13.81
CA MET A 195 14.47 3.29 -14.51
C MET A 195 14.44 2.84 -15.97
N ASP A 196 14.85 3.71 -16.89
CA ASP A 196 14.96 3.41 -18.33
C ASP A 196 13.60 3.12 -19.00
N LEU A 197 12.74 4.14 -19.03
CA LEU A 197 11.42 4.15 -19.64
C LEU A 197 11.44 4.13 -21.17
N ASP A 198 12.61 4.02 -21.81
CA ASP A 198 12.73 3.86 -23.27
C ASP A 198 12.03 2.58 -23.76
N TYR A 199 12.11 1.49 -23.00
CA TYR A 199 11.39 0.25 -23.29
C TYR A 199 9.87 0.42 -23.14
N LEU A 200 9.41 1.08 -22.07
CA LEU A 200 7.99 1.42 -21.90
C LEU A 200 7.49 2.29 -23.07
N LEU A 201 8.29 3.28 -23.48
CA LEU A 201 8.00 4.18 -24.60
C LEU A 201 7.83 3.43 -25.93
N PHE A 202 8.64 2.39 -26.18
CA PHE A 202 8.48 1.52 -27.35
C PHE A 202 7.09 0.88 -27.38
N HIS A 203 6.70 0.21 -26.29
CA HIS A 203 5.41 -0.49 -26.20
C HIS A 203 4.19 0.45 -26.22
N LEU A 204 4.30 1.65 -25.65
CA LEU A 204 3.27 2.69 -25.75
C LEU A 204 3.03 3.11 -27.21
N ASN A 205 4.11 3.25 -27.97
CA ASN A 205 4.04 3.74 -29.35
C ASN A 205 3.66 2.65 -30.37
N GLU A 206 3.86 1.37 -30.06
CA GLU A 206 3.36 0.27 -30.90
C GLU A 206 1.84 0.25 -30.99
N ARG A 207 1.15 0.54 -29.87
CA ARG A 207 -0.32 0.50 -29.81
C ARG A 207 -0.98 1.69 -30.50
N GLU A 208 -0.36 2.87 -30.42
CA GLU A 208 -0.84 4.08 -31.09
C GLU A 208 0.29 4.84 -31.80
N PRO A 209 0.60 4.48 -33.07
CA PRO A 209 1.79 4.95 -33.79
C PRO A 209 1.66 6.38 -34.33
N SER A 210 0.88 7.25 -33.68
CA SER A 210 0.78 8.64 -34.10
C SER A 210 2.01 9.43 -33.63
N ARG A 211 2.54 10.29 -34.50
CA ARG A 211 3.68 11.17 -34.15
C ARG A 211 3.39 12.05 -32.93
N ARG A 212 2.16 12.55 -32.79
CA ARG A 212 1.76 13.39 -31.65
C ARG A 212 1.77 12.61 -30.33
N PHE A 213 1.26 11.37 -30.34
CA PHE A 213 1.28 10.51 -29.15
C PHE A 213 2.69 10.08 -28.79
N SER A 214 3.55 9.80 -29.78
CA SER A 214 4.96 9.48 -29.51
C SER A 214 5.72 10.65 -28.86
N GLU A 215 5.53 11.88 -29.36
CA GLU A 215 6.11 13.08 -28.75
C GLU A 215 5.58 13.30 -27.32
N LEU A 216 4.28 13.08 -27.08
CA LEU A 216 3.66 13.16 -25.74
C LEU A 216 4.24 12.11 -24.79
N ASN A 217 4.22 10.83 -25.19
CA ASN A 217 4.71 9.71 -24.37
C ASN A 217 6.18 9.94 -23.97
N LYS A 218 7.01 10.45 -24.88
CA LYS A 218 8.40 10.78 -24.59
C LYS A 218 8.53 11.84 -23.50
N VAL A 219 7.73 12.91 -23.56
CA VAL A 219 7.74 13.97 -22.53
C VAL A 219 7.24 13.43 -21.19
N VAL A 220 6.21 12.57 -21.20
CA VAL A 220 5.68 11.94 -19.99
C VAL A 220 6.70 11.01 -19.34
N CYS A 221 7.35 10.13 -20.11
CA CYS A 221 8.41 9.26 -19.60
C CYS A 221 9.57 10.08 -19.03
N GLY A 222 10.03 11.11 -19.76
CA GLY A 222 11.09 12.00 -19.28
C GLY A 222 10.74 12.69 -17.97
N LEU A 223 9.49 13.15 -17.80
CA LEU A 223 9.04 13.73 -16.53
C LEU A 223 9.15 12.75 -15.35
N VAL A 224 8.84 11.47 -15.55
CA VAL A 224 8.93 10.47 -14.48
C VAL A 224 10.39 10.16 -14.15
N GLU A 225 11.24 10.00 -15.18
CA GLU A 225 12.65 9.68 -15.03
C GLU A 225 13.47 10.83 -14.41
N ASP A 226 13.28 12.06 -14.90
CA ASP A 226 14.08 13.22 -14.51
C ASP A 226 14.04 13.48 -13.00
N TYR A 227 12.89 13.21 -12.38
CA TYR A 227 12.72 13.37 -10.94
C TYR A 227 13.14 12.11 -10.17
N SER A 228 13.09 10.92 -10.80
CA SER A 228 13.43 9.62 -10.18
C SER A 228 12.79 9.41 -8.79
N LEU A 229 11.63 10.04 -8.56
CA LEU A 229 10.93 10.03 -7.27
C LEU A 229 10.04 8.79 -7.14
N VAL A 230 9.58 8.25 -8.26
CA VAL A 230 8.61 7.16 -8.27
C VAL A 230 9.36 5.84 -8.36
N GLY A 231 9.40 5.10 -7.26
CA GLY A 231 9.75 3.68 -7.23
C GLY A 231 8.68 2.91 -6.44
N PHE A 232 8.60 1.60 -6.64
CA PHE A 232 7.63 0.75 -5.96
C PHE A 232 8.30 -0.37 -5.18
N SER A 233 7.79 -0.63 -3.98
CA SER A 233 7.99 -1.89 -3.27
C SER A 233 6.89 -2.88 -3.69
N THR A 234 7.11 -4.18 -3.48
CA THR A 234 6.11 -5.21 -3.81
C THR A 234 5.44 -5.74 -2.55
N LEU A 235 4.16 -6.12 -2.68
CA LEU A 235 3.40 -6.66 -1.57
C LEU A 235 2.57 -7.88 -1.96
N CYS A 236 2.88 -9.00 -1.31
CA CYS A 236 2.00 -10.15 -1.13
C CYS A 236 1.57 -10.19 0.35
N ILE A 237 0.34 -9.79 0.65
CA ILE A 237 -0.12 -9.63 2.05
C ILE A 237 -0.16 -10.97 2.81
N SER A 238 -0.30 -12.09 2.11
CA SER A 238 -0.25 -13.45 2.68
C SER A 238 1.17 -13.92 3.00
N ASP A 239 2.20 -13.29 2.43
CA ASP A 239 3.60 -13.65 2.66
C ASP A 239 4.23 -12.76 3.74
N LYS A 240 4.63 -13.39 4.84
CA LYS A 240 5.28 -12.74 5.98
C LYS A 240 6.59 -12.05 5.61
N HIS A 241 7.36 -12.61 4.66
CA HIS A 241 8.62 -12.01 4.23
C HIS A 241 8.37 -10.73 3.46
N SER A 242 7.44 -10.74 2.50
CA SER A 242 7.00 -9.55 1.77
C SER A 242 6.50 -8.45 2.70
N VAL A 243 5.65 -8.78 3.69
CA VAL A 243 5.16 -7.81 4.68
C VAL A 243 6.30 -7.26 5.54
N ALA A 244 7.22 -8.11 6.00
CA ALA A 244 8.37 -7.68 6.80
C ALA A 244 9.28 -6.72 6.04
N SER A 245 9.53 -7.00 4.76
CA SER A 245 10.35 -6.15 3.89
C SER A 245 9.74 -4.77 3.69
N LEU A 246 8.46 -4.72 3.31
CA LEU A 246 7.75 -3.46 3.14
C LEU A 246 7.74 -2.63 4.43
N LEU A 247 7.54 -3.27 5.59
CA LEU A 247 7.57 -2.58 6.87
C LEU A 247 8.93 -1.95 7.20
N LYS A 248 10.05 -2.53 6.77
CA LYS A 248 11.38 -1.92 6.94
C LYS A 248 11.45 -0.59 6.19
N GLU A 249 10.99 -0.54 4.94
CA GLU A 249 10.99 0.68 4.14
C GLU A 249 10.05 1.74 4.72
N ILE A 250 8.88 1.33 5.22
CA ILE A 250 7.94 2.24 5.90
C ILE A 250 8.53 2.79 7.20
N ASP A 251 9.15 1.94 8.02
CA ASP A 251 9.77 2.34 9.28
C ASP A 251 10.99 3.24 9.05
N LYS A 252 11.69 3.08 7.92
CA LYS A 252 12.74 3.99 7.47
C LYS A 252 12.16 5.34 7.05
N ALA A 253 11.08 5.34 6.27
CA ALA A 253 10.42 6.54 5.76
C ALA A 253 9.80 7.39 6.88
N ASN A 254 9.10 6.78 7.84
CA ASN A 254 8.53 7.50 9.00
C ASN A 254 9.57 7.74 10.11
N GLY A 255 10.73 7.09 10.06
CA GLY A 255 11.84 7.23 11.01
C GLY A 255 11.68 6.42 12.30
N TYR A 256 10.76 5.45 12.36
CA TYR A 256 10.59 4.53 13.47
C TYR A 256 11.87 3.74 13.78
N ILE A 257 12.66 3.38 12.76
CA ILE A 257 13.97 2.70 12.93
C ILE A 257 14.90 3.48 13.88
N PHE A 258 14.88 4.81 13.78
CA PHE A 258 15.72 5.67 14.61
C PHE A 258 15.12 5.94 16.00
N GLY A 259 13.78 5.91 16.10
CA GLY A 259 13.06 6.04 17.37
C GLY A 259 13.17 4.79 18.26
N ALA A 260 13.36 3.61 17.66
CA ALA A 260 13.49 2.33 18.35
C ALA A 260 14.85 2.09 19.05
N LEU A 261 15.76 3.07 19.02
CA LEU A 261 17.05 3.05 19.73
C LEU A 261 16.90 3.19 21.27
N THR A 262 15.68 3.30 21.79
CA THR A 262 15.39 3.28 23.23
C THR A 262 14.70 1.97 23.60
N GLU A 263 15.52 1.01 24.05
CA GLU A 263 15.22 -0.26 24.74
C GLU A 263 14.24 -1.26 24.06
N GLY A 264 14.78 -2.40 23.62
CA GLY A 264 14.03 -3.66 23.46
C GLY A 264 13.90 -4.24 22.04
N ASN A 265 14.25 -3.51 20.99
CA ASN A 265 14.01 -3.92 19.58
C ASN A 265 15.30 -4.09 18.74
N GLU A 266 16.43 -4.41 19.37
CA GLU A 266 17.73 -4.61 18.71
C GLU A 266 17.71 -5.72 17.62
N SER A 267 16.80 -6.69 17.74
CA SER A 267 16.65 -7.79 16.78
C SER A 267 16.15 -7.35 15.40
N ILE A 268 15.37 -6.27 15.32
CA ILE A 268 14.84 -5.74 14.05
C ILE A 268 15.95 -5.02 13.27
N LEU A 269 16.83 -4.28 13.95
CA LEU A 269 17.97 -3.59 13.33
C LEU A 269 18.96 -4.58 12.68
N MET A 270 19.19 -5.73 13.30
CA MET A 270 20.02 -6.79 12.71
C MET A 270 19.38 -7.43 11.48
N ALA A 271 18.05 -7.54 11.43
CA ALA A 271 17.33 -8.04 10.26
C ALA A 271 17.16 -6.98 9.14
N ALA A 272 17.29 -5.69 9.47
CA ALA A 272 17.11 -4.57 8.55
C ALA A 272 18.34 -4.27 7.67
N ASN A 273 19.54 -4.69 8.08
CA ASN A 273 20.79 -4.38 7.38
C ASN A 273 21.08 -5.25 6.13
N SER A 274 20.14 -6.08 5.66
CA SER A 274 20.44 -7.11 4.65
C SER A 274 19.57 -7.14 3.39
N THR A 275 18.64 -6.22 3.17
CA THR A 275 17.79 -6.24 1.95
C THR A 275 17.87 -4.93 1.17
N ASP A 276 18.42 -5.04 -0.04
CA ASP A 276 18.47 -4.01 -1.08
C ASP A 276 17.14 -4.04 -1.87
N LEU A 277 16.63 -2.90 -2.37
CA LEU A 277 15.38 -2.84 -3.16
C LEU A 277 15.43 -3.80 -4.37
N LEU A 278 16.63 -3.97 -4.93
CA LEU A 278 16.91 -4.91 -6.02
C LEU A 278 16.78 -6.38 -5.58
N SER A 279 17.08 -6.69 -4.32
CA SER A 279 16.96 -8.06 -3.79
C SER A 279 15.50 -8.49 -3.66
N GLU A 280 14.60 -7.61 -3.24
CA GLU A 280 13.17 -7.92 -3.10
C GLU A 280 12.47 -8.06 -4.45
N ALA A 281 12.76 -7.16 -5.38
CA ALA A 281 12.24 -7.27 -6.73
C ALA A 281 12.72 -8.56 -7.41
N ARG A 282 13.96 -8.98 -7.16
CA ARG A 282 14.49 -10.28 -7.61
C ARG A 282 13.82 -11.45 -6.90
N ASP A 283 13.53 -11.38 -5.60
CA ASP A 283 12.80 -12.43 -4.88
C ASP A 283 11.34 -12.54 -5.35
N ALA A 284 10.69 -11.42 -5.65
CA ALA A 284 9.37 -11.40 -6.27
C ALA A 284 9.41 -11.98 -7.70
N GLN A 285 10.42 -11.59 -8.50
CA GLN A 285 10.64 -12.12 -9.84
C GLN A 285 10.96 -13.62 -9.84
N MET A 286 11.79 -14.10 -8.92
CA MET A 286 12.11 -15.53 -8.76
C MET A 286 10.88 -16.33 -8.38
N ARG A 287 10.00 -15.79 -7.52
CA ARG A 287 8.71 -16.43 -7.20
C ARG A 287 7.82 -16.50 -8.44
N TYR A 288 7.67 -15.39 -9.15
CA TYR A 288 6.93 -15.33 -10.41
C TYR A 288 7.45 -16.33 -11.45
N GLU A 289 8.77 -16.45 -11.60
CA GLU A 289 9.40 -17.39 -12.53
C GLU A 289 9.31 -18.85 -12.06
N ALA A 290 9.46 -19.12 -10.76
CA ALA A 290 9.33 -20.46 -10.19
C ALA A 290 7.90 -21.00 -10.36
N LEU A 291 6.91 -20.13 -10.22
CA LEU A 291 5.51 -20.48 -10.40
C LEU A 291 5.15 -20.60 -11.90
N LYS A 292 5.69 -19.74 -12.78
CA LYS A 292 5.57 -19.86 -14.25
C LYS A 292 6.24 -21.13 -14.81
N GLY A 293 7.34 -21.58 -14.20
CA GLY A 293 8.07 -22.81 -14.56
C GLY A 293 7.39 -24.13 -14.16
N GLY A 294 6.28 -24.07 -13.42
CA GLY A 294 5.53 -25.24 -12.93
C GLY A 294 4.87 -26.10 -14.02
N GLY A 295 4.82 -25.64 -15.27
CA GLY A 295 4.20 -26.37 -16.39
C GLY A 295 5.01 -27.53 -16.99
N SER A 296 6.29 -27.71 -16.62
CA SER A 296 7.15 -28.74 -17.27
C SER A 296 8.00 -29.56 -16.29
N ARG A 297 8.06 -29.20 -15.00
CA ARG A 297 8.86 -29.92 -13.98
C ARG A 297 8.06 -30.71 -12.95
N ALA A 298 6.73 -30.67 -13.01
CA ALA A 298 5.85 -31.40 -12.09
C ALA A 298 6.01 -32.93 -12.19
N SER A 299 6.58 -33.49 -13.28
CA SER A 299 6.67 -34.93 -13.46
C SER A 299 7.84 -35.63 -12.75
N SER A 300 8.79 -34.91 -12.13
CA SER A 300 9.93 -35.54 -11.45
C SER A 300 9.88 -35.46 -9.92
N LEU A 301 9.20 -34.48 -9.33
CA LEU A 301 9.11 -34.27 -7.88
C LEU A 301 7.98 -35.09 -7.21
N ASP A 302 6.92 -35.43 -7.95
CA ASP A 302 5.81 -36.25 -7.43
C ASP A 302 6.23 -37.70 -7.08
N SER A 303 7.34 -38.18 -7.66
CA SER A 303 7.85 -39.54 -7.39
C SER A 303 8.59 -39.68 -6.06
N GLU A 304 9.09 -38.57 -5.49
CA GLU A 304 9.80 -38.55 -4.20
C GLU A 304 8.89 -38.16 -3.02
N LEU A 305 7.84 -37.36 -3.26
CA LEU A 305 6.87 -36.96 -2.23
C LEU A 305 5.87 -38.06 -1.86
N ALA A 306 5.64 -39.05 -2.73
CA ALA A 306 4.79 -40.21 -2.44
C ALA A 306 5.34 -41.16 -1.35
N LYS A 307 6.58 -40.95 -0.87
CA LYS A 307 7.23 -41.79 0.14
C LYS A 307 7.10 -41.28 1.59
N LEU A 308 6.54 -40.09 1.80
CA LEU A 308 6.33 -39.52 3.13
C LEU A 308 4.87 -39.74 3.60
N LYS A 309 4.59 -40.94 4.12
CA LYS A 309 3.38 -41.22 4.91
C LYS A 309 3.55 -40.65 6.31
N ILE A 310 2.83 -39.60 6.72
CA ILE A 310 2.44 -39.38 8.13
C ILE A 310 1.06 -38.67 8.22
N VAL A 311 0.08 -39.50 8.62
CA VAL A 311 -0.99 -39.30 9.61
C VAL A 311 -2.03 -38.18 9.39
N GLU A 312 -3.18 -38.59 8.85
CA GLU A 312 -4.47 -37.94 9.14
C GLU A 312 -4.89 -38.25 10.58
N HIS A 313 -5.08 -37.22 11.39
CA HIS A 313 -5.85 -37.33 12.64
C HIS A 313 -7.16 -36.55 12.53
N GLY A 314 -8.22 -37.29 12.22
CA GLY A 314 -9.44 -37.33 13.02
C GLY A 314 -10.38 -36.13 12.99
N GLN A 315 -11.27 -36.08 12.00
CA GLN A 315 -12.60 -35.52 12.21
C GLN A 315 -13.44 -36.53 12.99
N GLY A 316 -13.78 -36.21 14.24
CA GLY A 316 -14.81 -36.90 15.01
C GLY A 316 -16.22 -36.44 14.62
N ARG A 317 -17.00 -37.37 14.06
CA ARG A 317 -18.46 -37.50 14.19
C ARG A 317 -18.68 -38.78 15.00
N ALA A 318 -19.70 -39.00 15.81
CA ALA A 318 -20.89 -38.30 16.26
C ALA A 318 -21.42 -39.08 17.49
N GLU A 319 -22.47 -38.55 18.14
CA GLU A 319 -23.31 -39.19 19.18
C GLU A 319 -22.74 -39.31 20.60
#